data_AF-A0A4R0MTQ8-F1
#
_entry.id   AF-A0A4R0MTQ8-F1
#
_cell.length_a   1.000
_cell.length_b   1.000
_cell.length_c   1.000
_cell.angle_alpha   90.00
_cell.angle_beta   90.00
_cell.angle_gamma   90.00
#
_symmetry.space_group_name_H-M   'P 1'
#
loop_
_entity.id
_entity.type
_entity.pdbx_description
1 polymer ?
#
loop_
_entity_poly.entity_id
_entity_poly.type
_entity_poly.pdbx_seq_one_letter_code
_entity_poly.pdbx_strand_id
1 'polypeptide(L)'
;MSETNTIPEFKDFKTFYKKAVEPLKKANIGYIRLDGKMQGGTRNVFAYFWYKDKKWKVNADTYIDRLKIAFDEFDKSEEPFVIKPLRDYKGETLSIKGQPIRNAKFNVFLVV
;
A
#
# COMPACT_ATOMS: atom_id res chain seq x y z
N MET A 1 22.23 12.93 17.01
CA MET A 1 21.13 12.03 17.40
C MET A 1 20.57 11.46 16.11
N SER A 2 20.96 10.25 15.73
CA SER A 2 20.43 9.62 14.53
C SER A 2 18.98 9.26 14.81
N GLU A 3 18.03 10.01 14.25
CA GLU A 3 16.63 9.63 14.28
C GLU A 3 16.53 8.24 13.64
N THR A 4 16.23 7.23 14.45
CA THR A 4 15.86 5.92 13.94
C THR A 4 14.59 6.13 13.13
N ASN A 5 14.75 6.28 11.81
CA ASN A 5 13.67 6.35 10.83
C ASN A 5 12.92 5.02 10.86
N THR A 6 12.03 4.89 11.84
CA THR A 6 11.25 3.69 12.07
C THR A 6 10.08 3.76 11.11
N ILE A 7 10.00 2.80 10.19
CA ILE A 7 8.90 2.75 9.22
C ILE A 7 7.58 2.55 9.99
N PRO A 8 6.57 3.39 9.80
CA PRO A 8 5.33 3.33 10.57
C PRO A 8 4.57 2.04 10.28
N GLU A 9 3.93 1.50 11.32
CA GLU A 9 3.15 0.28 11.27
C GLU A 9 1.72 0.54 11.76
N PHE A 10 0.74 -0.03 11.06
CA PHE A 10 -0.67 0.20 11.30
C PHE A 10 -1.43 -1.11 11.55
N LYS A 11 -2.41 -1.07 12.46
CA LYS A 11 -3.22 -2.24 12.83
C LYS A 11 -4.08 -2.83 11.70
N ASP A 12 -4.41 -2.03 10.70
CA ASP A 12 -5.23 -2.43 9.55
C ASP A 12 -5.06 -1.44 8.40
N PHE A 13 -5.51 -1.84 7.21
CA PHE A 13 -5.44 -1.00 6.01
C PHE A 13 -6.24 0.30 6.14
N LYS A 14 -7.44 0.27 6.75
CA LYS A 14 -8.29 1.48 6.92
C LYS A 14 -7.56 2.54 7.76
N THR A 15 -6.88 2.11 8.81
CA THR A 15 -6.09 2.96 9.71
C THR A 15 -4.87 3.51 9.01
N PHE A 16 -4.14 2.67 8.26
CA PHE A 16 -3.04 3.11 7.40
C PHE A 16 -3.49 4.22 6.43
N TYR A 17 -4.58 4.00 5.71
CA TYR A 17 -5.06 4.96 4.73
C TYR A 17 -5.42 6.30 5.37
N LYS A 18 -6.24 6.28 6.43
CA LYS A 18 -6.71 7.51 7.10
C LYS A 18 -5.60 8.28 7.82
N LYS A 19 -4.62 7.58 8.40
CA LYS A 19 -3.56 8.23 9.21
C LYS A 19 -2.32 8.62 8.41
N ALA A 20 -2.01 7.91 7.33
CA ALA A 20 -0.79 8.16 6.56
C ALA A 20 -1.06 8.69 5.14
N VAL A 21 -1.98 8.06 4.41
CA VAL A 21 -2.18 8.36 2.97
C VAL A 21 -3.02 9.61 2.77
N GLU A 22 -4.16 9.71 3.46
CA GLU A 22 -5.08 10.83 3.31
C GLU A 22 -4.44 12.18 3.72
N PRO A 23 -3.74 12.30 4.87
CA PRO A 23 -3.06 13.54 5.23
C PRO A 23 -1.93 13.89 4.25
N LEU A 24 -1.17 12.90 3.78
CA LEU A 24 -0.10 13.10 2.80
C LEU A 24 -0.64 13.72 1.50
N LYS A 25 -1.74 13.18 0.98
CA LYS A 25 -2.38 13.67 -0.25
C LYS A 25 -2.99 15.06 -0.07
N LYS A 26 -3.57 15.36 1.10
CA LYS A 26 -4.11 16.69 1.43
C LYS A 26 -3.00 17.74 1.49
N ALA A 27 -1.85 17.40 2.10
CA ALA A 27 -0.70 18.30 2.18
C ALA A 27 0.02 18.47 0.82
N ASN A 28 -0.06 17.47 -0.06
CA ASN A 28 0.65 17.44 -1.34
C ASN A 28 -0.29 17.04 -2.49
N ILE A 29 -1.12 17.98 -2.94
CA ILE A 29 -2.18 17.72 -3.94
C ILE A 29 -1.61 17.11 -5.24
N GLY A 30 -0.40 17.51 -5.64
CA GLY A 30 0.28 17.03 -6.85
C GLY A 30 0.87 15.61 -6.75
N TYR A 31 0.90 14.98 -5.56
CA TYR A 31 1.51 13.66 -5.42
C TYR A 31 0.64 12.58 -6.07
N ILE A 32 1.27 11.81 -6.95
CA ILE A 32 0.66 10.64 -7.61
C ILE A 32 1.06 9.36 -6.85
N ARG A 33 2.25 9.35 -6.24
CA ARG A 33 2.84 8.25 -5.46
C ARG A 33 3.17 8.68 -4.04
N LEU A 34 3.31 7.70 -3.14
CA LEU A 34 3.68 7.95 -1.74
C LEU A 34 5.05 8.63 -1.58
N ASP A 35 5.99 8.36 -2.48
CA ASP A 35 7.31 9.01 -2.52
C ASP A 35 7.34 10.36 -3.25
N GLY A 36 6.20 10.85 -3.74
CA GLY A 36 6.11 12.11 -4.48
C GLY A 36 6.71 12.09 -5.89
N LYS A 37 7.27 10.96 -6.33
CA LYS A 37 7.88 10.85 -7.66
C LYS A 37 6.82 10.55 -8.73
N MET A 38 7.14 10.90 -9.98
CA MET A 38 6.28 10.61 -11.13
C MET A 38 6.59 9.25 -11.78
N GLN A 39 7.83 8.77 -11.67
CA GLN A 39 8.32 7.56 -12.38
C GLN A 39 9.45 6.84 -11.64
N GLY A 40 9.83 5.67 -12.14
CA GLY A 40 10.85 4.78 -11.58
C GLY A 40 10.30 3.72 -10.64
N GLY A 41 11.16 2.86 -10.11
CA GLY A 41 10.82 1.87 -9.08
C GLY A 41 11.60 2.12 -7.80
N THR A 42 11.08 1.69 -6.65
CA THR A 42 11.80 1.76 -5.38
C THR A 42 11.62 0.50 -4.55
N ARG A 43 12.63 0.18 -3.74
CA ARG A 43 12.53 -0.83 -2.69
C ARG A 43 12.25 -0.22 -1.31
N ASN A 44 12.16 1.11 -1.23
CA ASN A 44 11.86 1.80 0.01
C ASN A 44 10.44 1.45 0.47
N VAL A 45 10.32 1.17 1.76
CA VAL A 45 9.02 0.90 2.40
C VAL A 45 8.50 2.22 2.95
N PHE A 46 7.25 2.53 2.64
CA PHE A 46 6.56 3.70 3.19
C PHE A 46 5.90 3.39 4.53
N ALA A 47 5.25 2.22 4.64
CA ALA A 47 4.55 1.80 5.84
C ALA A 47 4.34 0.28 5.86
N TYR A 48 3.96 -0.24 7.02
CA TYR A 48 3.40 -1.57 7.18
C TYR A 48 1.94 -1.52 7.64
N PHE A 49 1.13 -2.51 7.26
CA PHE A 49 -0.16 -2.73 7.89
C PHE A 49 -0.48 -4.21 8.07
N TRP A 50 -1.35 -4.53 9.02
CA TRP A 50 -1.85 -5.89 9.23
C TRP A 50 -3.12 -6.17 8.42
N TYR A 51 -3.21 -7.37 7.85
CA TYR A 51 -4.42 -7.87 7.18
C TYR A 51 -4.40 -9.39 7.16
N LYS A 52 -5.50 -10.02 7.64
CA LYS A 52 -5.63 -11.49 7.81
C LYS A 52 -4.43 -12.09 8.58
N ASP A 53 -4.12 -11.51 9.73
CA ASP A 53 -3.02 -11.91 10.64
C ASP A 53 -1.62 -11.94 9.99
N LYS A 54 -1.48 -11.30 8.83
CA LYS A 54 -0.24 -11.15 8.10
C LYS A 54 0.17 -9.69 8.07
N LYS A 55 1.47 -9.44 8.14
CA LYS A 55 2.05 -8.10 7.99
C LYS A 55 2.38 -7.84 6.53
N TRP A 56 1.90 -6.72 6.01
CA TRP A 56 2.07 -6.31 4.62
C TRP A 56 2.90 -5.02 4.57
N LYS A 57 3.90 -5.00 3.70
CA LYS A 57 4.71 -3.81 3.40
C LYS A 57 4.12 -3.06 2.21
N VAL A 58 4.04 -1.75 2.34
CA VAL A 58 3.65 -0.83 1.27
C VAL A 58 4.91 -0.17 0.75
N ASN A 59 5.26 -0.42 -0.50
CA ASN A 59 6.39 0.26 -1.12
C ASN A 59 6.05 1.73 -1.39
N ALA A 60 7.06 2.61 -1.30
CA ALA A 60 6.90 4.05 -1.48
C ALA A 60 6.57 4.45 -2.94
N ASP A 61 6.74 3.54 -3.91
CA ASP A 61 6.31 3.74 -5.29
C ASP A 61 4.84 3.38 -5.56
N THR A 62 4.08 3.04 -4.52
CA THR A 62 2.63 2.80 -4.62
C THR A 62 1.89 4.08 -4.99
N TYR A 63 0.94 3.96 -5.94
CA TYR A 63 0.11 5.07 -6.37
C TYR A 63 -0.99 5.36 -5.35
N ILE A 64 -1.15 6.64 -5.00
CA ILE A 64 -2.11 7.10 -4.00
C ILE A 64 -3.55 6.79 -4.44
N ASP A 65 -3.88 7.00 -5.71
CA ASP A 65 -5.24 6.73 -6.23
C ASP A 65 -5.62 5.25 -6.11
N ARG A 66 -4.64 4.34 -6.19
CA ARG A 66 -4.89 2.90 -6.00
C ARG A 66 -5.19 2.57 -4.54
N LEU A 67 -4.52 3.24 -3.61
CA LEU A 67 -4.83 3.13 -2.18
C LEU A 67 -6.23 3.68 -1.89
N LYS A 68 -6.63 4.77 -2.57
CA LYS A 68 -7.98 5.31 -2.47
C LYS A 68 -9.03 4.32 -2.99
N ILE A 69 -8.83 3.74 -4.17
CA ILE A 69 -9.74 2.71 -4.70
C ILE A 69 -9.86 1.54 -3.74
N ALA A 70 -8.73 1.05 -3.20
CA ALA A 70 -8.75 -0.02 -2.19
C ALA A 70 -9.57 0.36 -0.95
N PHE A 71 -9.43 1.61 -0.48
CA PHE A 71 -10.19 2.13 0.65
C PHE A 71 -11.68 2.24 0.35
N ASP A 72 -12.05 2.68 -0.85
CA ASP A 72 -13.46 2.78 -1.26
C ASP A 72 -14.09 1.38 -1.45
N GLU A 73 -13.32 0.35 -1.85
CA GLU A 73 -13.78 -1.04 -1.92
C GLU A 73 -14.02 -1.67 -0.54
N PHE A 74 -13.29 -1.22 0.48
CA PHE A 74 -13.43 -1.63 1.87
C PHE A 74 -14.78 -1.24 2.50
N ASP A 75 -15.53 -0.36 1.86
CA ASP A 75 -16.90 0.01 2.26
C ASP A 75 -17.95 -0.83 1.53
N LYS A 76 -17.57 -1.53 0.45
CA LYS A 76 -18.46 -2.38 -0.35
C LYS A 76 -18.35 -3.86 0.01
N SER A 77 -17.21 -4.29 0.55
CA SER A 77 -16.94 -5.69 0.86
C SER A 77 -16.07 -5.84 2.10
N GLU A 78 -16.34 -6.88 2.89
CA GLU A 78 -15.46 -7.30 3.99
C GLU A 78 -14.08 -7.76 3.50
N GLU A 79 -13.99 -8.21 2.24
CA GLU A 79 -12.74 -8.69 1.62
C GLU A 79 -12.41 -7.93 0.32
N PRO A 80 -11.78 -6.75 0.43
CA PRO A 80 -11.45 -5.92 -0.73
C PRO A 80 -10.11 -6.30 -1.37
N PHE A 81 -9.36 -7.22 -0.76
CA PHE A 81 -8.08 -7.69 -1.29
C PHE A 81 -8.11 -9.17 -1.68
N VAL A 82 -7.37 -9.47 -2.74
CA VAL A 82 -7.03 -10.82 -3.16
C VAL A 82 -5.54 -11.02 -2.92
N ILE A 83 -5.19 -12.03 -2.13
CA ILE A 83 -3.80 -12.47 -1.92
C ILE A 83 -3.37 -13.27 -3.14
N LYS A 84 -2.20 -12.96 -3.70
CA LYS A 84 -1.63 -13.67 -4.85
C LYS A 84 -0.16 -14.00 -4.61
N PRO A 85 0.33 -15.16 -5.08
CA PRO A 85 1.75 -15.42 -5.11
C PRO A 85 2.45 -14.47 -6.08
N LEU A 86 3.69 -14.09 -5.76
CA LEU A 86 4.61 -13.46 -6.70
C LEU A 86 4.98 -14.45 -7.81
N ARG A 87 5.46 -13.92 -8.95
CA ARG A 87 5.79 -14.72 -10.14
C ARG A 87 6.84 -15.81 -9.86
N ASP A 88 7.76 -15.56 -8.94
CA ASP A 88 8.79 -16.50 -8.51
C ASP A 88 8.37 -17.38 -7.33
N TYR A 89 7.11 -17.27 -6.87
CA TYR A 89 6.56 -17.96 -5.71
C TYR A 89 7.31 -17.73 -4.39
N LYS A 90 8.19 -16.72 -4.32
CA LYS A 90 8.98 -16.42 -3.11
C LYS A 90 8.29 -15.44 -2.15
N GLY A 91 7.04 -15.10 -2.40
CA GLY A 91 6.26 -14.21 -1.54
C GLY A 91 4.84 -14.00 -2.07
N GLU A 92 4.09 -13.15 -1.38
CA GLU A 92 2.72 -12.80 -1.74
C GLU A 92 2.57 -11.29 -1.97
N THR A 93 1.56 -10.91 -2.75
CA THR A 93 1.12 -9.53 -2.97
C THR A 93 -0.38 -9.41 -2.74
N LEU A 94 -0.82 -8.23 -2.28
CA LEU A 94 -2.23 -7.87 -2.28
C LEU A 94 -2.60 -7.22 -3.61
N SER A 95 -3.71 -7.67 -4.19
CA SER A 95 -4.37 -7.01 -5.31
C SER A 95 -5.75 -6.53 -4.87
N ILE A 96 -6.20 -5.39 -5.40
CA ILE A 96 -7.56 -4.89 -5.14
C ILE A 96 -8.57 -5.75 -5.91
N LYS A 97 -9.63 -6.20 -5.24
CA LYS A 97 -10.69 -7.03 -5.84
C LYS A 97 -11.37 -6.27 -6.98
N GLY A 98 -11.67 -6.97 -8.08
CA GLY A 98 -12.32 -6.39 -9.26
C GLY A 98 -11.44 -5.44 -10.10
N GLN A 99 -10.19 -5.17 -9.70
CA GLN A 99 -9.28 -4.31 -10.46
C GLN A 99 -8.38 -5.13 -11.40
N PRO A 100 -8.00 -4.57 -12.57
CA PRO A 100 -7.10 -5.25 -13.50
C PRO A 100 -5.73 -5.49 -12.87
N ILE A 101 -5.18 -6.68 -13.15
CA ILE A 101 -3.90 -7.15 -12.60
C ILE A 101 -2.72 -6.42 -13.27
N ARG A 102 -2.84 -6.13 -14.57
CA ARG A 102 -1.81 -5.39 -15.32
C ARG A 102 -1.86 -3.91 -14.93
N ASN A 103 -0.68 -3.31 -14.73
CA ASN A 103 -0.55 -1.91 -14.31
C ASN A 103 -1.31 -1.60 -13.02
N ALA A 104 -1.35 -2.57 -12.09
CA ALA A 104 -2.03 -2.43 -10.81
C ALA A 104 -1.52 -1.22 -10.02
N LYS A 105 -0.23 -0.86 -10.14
CA LYS A 105 0.39 0.30 -9.47
C LYS A 105 0.13 0.32 -7.95
N PHE A 106 -0.14 -0.87 -7.40
CA PHE A 106 -0.50 -1.13 -6.02
C PHE A 106 0.55 -2.10 -5.48
N ASN A 107 1.63 -1.54 -4.93
CA ASN A 107 2.86 -2.28 -4.63
C ASN A 107 2.87 -2.68 -3.15
N VAL A 108 2.01 -3.63 -2.81
CA VAL A 108 1.85 -4.16 -1.45
C VAL A 108 2.24 -5.63 -1.42
N PHE A 109 3.17 -5.97 -0.53
CA PHE A 109 3.81 -7.28 -0.48
C PHE A 109 3.82 -7.85 0.93
N LEU A 110 3.82 -9.17 1.05
CA LEU A 110 3.95 -9.83 2.34
C LEU A 110 5.34 -9.56 2.94
N VAL A 111 5.38 -9.36 4.26
CA VAL A 111 6.61 -9.45 5.05
C VAL A 111 6.79 -10.91 5.44
N VAL A 112 7.87 -11.52 4.96
CA VAL A 112 8.29 -12.89 5.27
C VAL A 112 9.14 -12.88 6.53
#